data_AF-A0A2P6Q4J1-F1
#
_entry.id   AF-A0A2P6Q4J1-F1
#
_cell.length_a   1.000
_cell.length_b   1.000
_cell.length_c   1.000
_cell.angle_alpha   90.00
_cell.angle_beta   90.00
_cell.angle_gamma   90.00
#
_symmetry.space_group_name_H-M   'P 1'
#
loop_
_entity.id
_entity.type
_entity.pdbx_description
1 polymer ?
#
loop_
_entity_poly.entity_id
_entity_poly.type
_entity_poly.pdbx_seq_one_letter_code
_entity_poly.pdbx_strand_id
1 'polypeptide(L)'
;MTVNEICTKVLGVKSGYIKGCGFGPRSPPSRVSHSSINEMSEKNKELQEQLQETQHLVGNQQQKIDAQNEVIQRLEEQTKKFEEFMANFSRQQPSS
;
A
#
# COMPACT_ATOMS: atom_id res chain seq x y z
N MET A 1 -68.09 -11.65 -28.60
CA MET A 1 -66.75 -11.11 -28.85
C MET A 1 -66.28 -10.44 -27.56
N THR A 2 -65.39 -11.06 -26.82
CA THR A 2 -64.90 -10.57 -25.52
C THR A 2 -63.67 -9.69 -25.70
N VAL A 3 -63.38 -8.80 -24.74
CA VAL A 3 -62.24 -7.85 -24.79
C VAL A 3 -60.91 -8.57 -25.02
N ASN A 4 -60.75 -9.77 -24.48
CA ASN A 4 -59.58 -10.63 -24.69
C ASN A 4 -59.43 -11.10 -26.15
N GLU A 5 -60.53 -11.38 -26.84
CA GLU A 5 -60.51 -11.76 -28.26
C GLU A 5 -60.12 -10.56 -29.15
N ILE A 6 -60.54 -9.34 -28.80
CA ILE A 6 -60.15 -8.11 -29.50
C ILE A 6 -58.66 -7.81 -29.30
N CYS A 7 -58.16 -7.88 -28.05
CA CYS A 7 -56.74 -7.70 -27.75
C CYS A 7 -55.86 -8.65 -28.55
N THR A 8 -56.25 -9.91 -28.69
CA THR A 8 -55.46 -10.91 -29.41
C THR A 8 -55.44 -10.64 -30.92
N LYS A 9 -56.57 -10.19 -31.47
CA LYS A 9 -56.75 -9.92 -32.90
C LYS A 9 -56.06 -8.62 -33.36
N VAL A 10 -55.99 -7.61 -32.48
CA VAL A 10 -55.38 -6.31 -32.76
C VAL A 10 -53.90 -6.28 -32.41
N LEU A 11 -53.51 -6.86 -31.26
CA LEU A 11 -52.14 -6.72 -30.75
C LEU A 11 -51.19 -7.80 -31.23
N GLY A 12 -51.69 -8.90 -31.82
CA GLY A 12 -50.87 -9.95 -32.42
C GLY A 12 -49.80 -10.51 -31.48
N VAL A 13 -50.11 -11.63 -30.82
CA VAL A 13 -49.29 -12.28 -29.78
C VAL A 13 -49.02 -11.42 -28.54
N LYS A 14 -49.08 -12.06 -27.36
CA LYS A 14 -48.82 -11.42 -26.06
C LYS A 14 -47.40 -10.84 -26.10
N SER A 15 -47.28 -9.51 -26.16
CA SER A 15 -46.00 -8.79 -26.18
C SER A 15 -45.16 -9.24 -24.98
N GLY A 16 -44.24 -10.19 -25.23
CA GLY A 16 -43.12 -10.43 -24.35
C GLY A 16 -42.19 -9.24 -24.48
N TYR A 17 -41.78 -8.66 -23.36
CA TYR A 17 -40.80 -7.59 -23.31
C TYR A 17 -39.62 -7.91 -24.26
N ILE A 18 -39.57 -7.21 -25.40
CA ILE A 18 -38.37 -7.18 -26.23
C ILE A 18 -37.38 -6.35 -25.41
N LYS A 19 -36.34 -6.99 -24.91
CA LYS A 19 -35.26 -6.33 -24.18
C LYS A 19 -34.55 -5.40 -25.17
N GLY A 20 -35.01 -4.15 -25.21
CA GLY A 20 -34.49 -3.15 -26.13
C GLY A 20 -32.99 -2.96 -25.91
N CYS A 21 -32.24 -2.91 -27.00
CA CYS A 21 -30.97 -2.20 -27.08
C CYS A 21 -31.28 -0.70 -26.96
N GLY A 22 -31.71 -0.25 -25.78
CA GLY A 22 -31.97 1.15 -25.53
C GLY A 22 -30.67 1.94 -25.57
N PHE A 23 -30.68 3.11 -26.23
CA PHE A 23 -29.72 4.16 -25.94
C PHE A 23 -30.06 4.74 -24.56
N GLY A 24 -29.34 4.26 -23.56
CA GLY A 24 -29.36 4.69 -22.17
C GLY A 24 -28.14 4.08 -21.47
N PRO A 25 -27.64 4.63 -20.34
CA PRO A 25 -26.45 4.11 -19.69
C PRO A 25 -26.61 2.61 -19.46
N ARG A 26 -25.70 1.81 -20.04
CA ARG A 26 -25.64 0.37 -19.85
C ARG A 26 -25.73 0.10 -18.35
N SER A 27 -26.73 -0.68 -17.90
CA SER A 27 -26.81 -1.08 -16.50
C SER A 27 -25.44 -1.61 -16.08
N PRO A 28 -24.83 -1.09 -14.99
CA PRO A 28 -23.52 -1.56 -14.58
C PRO A 28 -23.58 -3.08 -14.44
N PRO A 29 -22.55 -3.81 -14.90
CA PRO A 29 -22.56 -5.27 -14.83
C PRO A 29 -22.83 -5.69 -13.38
N SER A 30 -24.04 -6.15 -13.12
CA SER A 30 -24.45 -6.69 -11.84
C SER A 30 -23.80 -8.05 -11.71
N ARG A 31 -22.69 -8.08 -10.96
CA ARG A 31 -22.18 -9.18 -10.13
C ARG A 31 -20.72 -8.87 -9.80
N VAL A 32 -20.49 -8.14 -8.71
CA VAL A 32 -19.29 -8.41 -7.93
C VAL A 32 -19.61 -9.74 -7.23
N SER A 33 -19.03 -10.84 -7.72
CA SER A 33 -19.22 -12.16 -7.10
C SER A 33 -18.74 -12.07 -5.65
N HIS A 34 -19.48 -12.65 -4.71
CA HIS A 34 -19.08 -12.69 -3.29
C HIS A 34 -17.67 -13.29 -3.08
N SER A 35 -17.17 -14.14 -4.01
CA SER A 35 -15.78 -14.61 -3.96
C SER A 35 -14.77 -13.48 -4.18
N SER A 36 -15.02 -12.55 -5.10
CA SER A 36 -14.11 -11.44 -5.39
C SER A 36 -14.00 -10.45 -4.21
N ILE A 37 -15.06 -10.31 -3.41
CA ILE A 37 -15.03 -9.48 -2.19
C ILE A 37 -14.22 -10.18 -1.09
N ASN A 38 -14.39 -11.49 -0.90
CA ASN A 38 -13.60 -12.25 0.07
C ASN A 38 -12.12 -12.30 -0.33
N GLU A 39 -11.80 -12.54 -1.59
CA GLU A 39 -10.42 -12.51 -2.10
C GLU A 39 -9.75 -11.14 -1.90
N MET A 40 -10.50 -10.05 -2.11
CA MET A 40 -10.01 -8.69 -1.86
C MET A 40 -9.78 -8.44 -0.36
N SER A 41 -10.68 -8.94 0.50
CA SER A 41 -10.55 -8.82 1.96
C SER A 41 -9.31 -9.55 2.48
N GLU A 42 -9.07 -10.79 2.03
CA GLU A 42 -7.89 -11.55 2.43
C GLU A 42 -6.59 -10.89 1.95
N LYS A 43 -6.56 -10.37 0.71
CA LYS A 43 -5.41 -9.60 0.21
C LYS A 43 -5.16 -8.33 1.00
N ASN A 44 -6.22 -7.61 1.40
CA ASN A 44 -6.07 -6.41 2.23
C ASN A 44 -5.51 -6.74 3.61
N LYS A 45 -5.92 -7.87 4.19
CA LYS A 45 -5.38 -8.36 5.46
C LYS A 45 -3.89 -8.72 5.33
N GLU A 46 -3.53 -9.47 4.29
CA GLU A 46 -2.13 -9.82 4.00
C GLU A 46 -1.26 -8.56 3.81
N LEU A 47 -1.75 -7.57 3.06
CA LEU A 47 -1.06 -6.30 2.89
C LEU A 47 -0.89 -5.54 4.21
N GLN A 48 -1.90 -5.59 5.08
CA GLN A 48 -1.82 -4.95 6.41
C GLN A 48 -0.77 -5.63 7.30
N GLU A 49 -0.70 -6.96 7.27
CA GLU A 49 0.32 -7.74 8.00
C GLU A 49 1.73 -7.43 7.47
N GLN A 50 1.92 -7.42 6.15
CA GLN A 50 3.20 -7.04 5.52
C GLN A 50 3.62 -5.60 5.84
N LEU A 51 2.66 -4.67 5.88
CA LEU A 51 2.94 -3.28 6.26
C LEU A 51 3.38 -3.19 7.72
N GLN A 52 2.73 -3.92 8.63
CA GLN A 52 3.11 -3.94 10.03
C GLN A 52 4.49 -4.57 10.25
N GLU A 53 4.79 -5.68 9.56
CA GLU A 53 6.11 -6.31 9.60
C GLU A 53 7.19 -5.36 9.08
N THR A 54 6.91 -4.70 7.95
CA THR A 54 7.84 -3.72 7.35
C THR A 54 8.09 -2.55 8.29
N GLN A 55 7.05 -2.00 8.92
CA GLN A 55 7.20 -0.91 9.90
C GLN A 55 8.06 -1.34 11.10
N HIS A 56 7.85 -2.54 11.61
CA HIS A 56 8.65 -3.08 12.71
C HIS A 56 10.12 -3.28 12.30
N LEU A 57 10.35 -3.82 11.10
CA LEU A 57 11.70 -3.99 10.56
C LEU A 57 12.43 -2.66 10.40
N VAL A 58 11.76 -1.66 9.81
CA VAL A 58 12.31 -0.31 9.63
C VAL A 58 12.59 0.33 11.00
N GLY A 59 11.69 0.20 11.96
CA GLY A 59 11.91 0.71 13.33
C GLY A 59 13.15 0.08 13.98
N ASN A 60 13.32 -1.23 13.87
CA ASN A 60 14.50 -1.92 14.39
C ASN A 60 15.79 -1.52 13.67
N GLN A 61 15.74 -1.32 12.36
CA GLN A 61 16.87 -0.83 11.59
C GLN A 61 17.26 0.59 12.00
N GLN A 62 16.28 1.47 12.22
CA GLN A 62 16.53 2.83 12.69
C GLN A 62 17.23 2.84 14.06
N GLN A 63 16.75 2.04 15.01
CA GLN A 63 17.42 1.90 16.32
C GLN A 63 18.87 1.44 16.21
N LYS A 64 19.17 0.51 15.29
CA LYS A 64 20.54 0.05 15.03
C LYS A 64 21.40 1.16 14.45
N ILE A 65 20.85 1.96 13.52
CA ILE A 65 21.55 3.11 12.93
C ILE A 65 21.86 4.14 14.00
N ASP A 66 20.89 4.46 14.86
CA ASP A 66 21.08 5.46 15.93
C ASP A 66 22.17 5.01 16.91
N ALA A 67 22.16 3.74 17.32
CA ALA A 67 23.20 3.16 18.17
C ALA A 67 24.58 3.17 17.51
N GLN A 68 24.67 2.89 16.20
CA GLN A 68 25.92 2.97 15.45
C GLN A 68 26.42 4.42 15.36
N ASN A 69 25.54 5.39 15.14
CA ASN A 69 25.89 6.80 15.09
C ASN A 69 26.47 7.30 16.42
N GLU A 70 25.94 6.87 17.56
CA GLU A 70 26.52 7.19 18.87
C GLU A 70 27.95 6.65 19.02
N VAL A 71 28.19 5.42 18.55
CA VAL A 71 29.53 4.81 18.59
C VAL A 71 30.50 5.57 17.68
N ILE A 72 30.06 5.94 16.47
CA ILE A 72 30.86 6.74 15.53
C ILE A 72 31.24 8.08 16.15
N GLN A 73 30.28 8.81 16.74
CA GLN A 73 30.56 10.09 17.39
C GLN A 73 31.61 9.96 18.50
N ARG A 74 31.52 8.92 19.35
CA ARG A 74 32.53 8.67 20.39
C ARG A 74 33.90 8.38 19.80
N LEU A 75 33.98 7.62 18.71
CA LEU A 75 35.25 7.31 18.04
C LEU A 75 35.85 8.56 17.38
N GLU A 76 35.04 9.41 16.78
CA GLU A 76 35.48 10.70 16.22
C GLU A 76 36.04 11.62 17.31
N GLU A 77 35.36 11.72 18.46
CA GLU A 77 35.87 12.48 19.62
C GLU A 77 37.20 11.93 20.15
N GLN A 78 37.33 10.60 20.25
CA GLN A 78 38.58 9.96 20.67
C GLN A 78 39.71 10.21 19.67
N THR A 79 39.41 10.13 18.37
CA THR A 79 40.37 10.40 17.30
C THR A 79 40.86 11.84 17.39
N LYS A 80 39.95 12.81 17.55
CA LYS A 80 40.31 14.22 17.71
C LYS A 80 41.21 14.46 18.93
N LYS A 81 40.87 13.87 20.09
CA LYS A 81 41.71 13.96 21.30
C LYS A 81 43.10 13.38 21.08
N PHE A 82 43.19 12.27 20.35
CA PHE A 82 44.47 11.65 20.02
C PHE A 82 45.31 12.51 19.08
N GLU A 83 44.69 13.10 18.05
CA GLU A 83 45.36 14.04 17.15
C GLU A 83 45.88 15.27 17.89
N GLU A 84 45.08 15.86 18.77
CA GLU A 84 45.49 16.98 19.64
C GLU A 84 46.66 16.59 20.54
N PHE A 85 46.63 15.39 21.13
CA PHE A 85 47.72 14.86 21.93
C PHE A 85 49.02 14.74 21.10
N MET A 86 48.95 14.15 19.92
CA MET A 86 50.10 13.99 19.02
C MET A 86 50.67 15.33 18.56
N ALA A 87 49.80 16.31 18.26
CA ALA A 87 50.20 17.65 17.89
C ALA A 87 50.93 18.37 19.04
N ASN A 88 50.42 18.25 20.27
CA ASN A 88 51.06 18.82 21.45
C ASN A 88 52.39 18.15 21.76
N PHE A 89 52.46 16.82 21.67
CA PHE A 89 53.70 16.06 21.88
C PHE A 89 54.78 16.48 20.87
N SER A 90 54.42 16.59 19.59
CA SER A 90 55.34 17.00 18.52
C SER A 90 55.87 18.42 18.71
N ARG A 91 55.08 19.33 19.30
CA ARG A 91 55.52 20.70 19.63
C ARG A 91 56.46 20.76 20.84
N GLN A 92 56.39 19.80 21.75
CA GLN A 92 57.21 19.76 22.95
C GLN A 92 58.57 19.07 22.76
N GLN A 93 58.75 18.34 21.64
CA GLN A 93 60.05 17.78 21.29
C GLN A 93 60.97 18.92 20.82
N PRO A 94 62.08 19.22 21.53
CA PRO A 94 63.06 20.17 21.03
C PRO A 94 63.71 19.58 19.77
N SER A 95 63.73 20.36 18.69
CA SER A 95 64.52 20.04 17.50
C SER A 95 65.99 19.89 17.92
N SER A 96 66.48 18.65 17.93
CA SER A 96 67.91 18.34 18.10
C SER A 96 68.70 18.70 16.84
#